data_AF-A0A497M7M3-F1
#
_entry.id   AF-A0A497M7M3-F1
#
_cell.length_a   1.000
_cell.length_b   1.000
_cell.length_c   1.000
_cell.angle_alpha   90.00
_cell.angle_beta   90.00
_cell.angle_gamma   90.00
#
_symmetry.space_group_name_H-M   'P 1'
#
loop_
_entity.id
_entity.type
_entity.pdbx_description
1 polymer ?
#
loop_
_entity_poly.entity_id
_entity_poly.type
_entity_poly.pdbx_seq_one_letter_code
_entity_poly.pdbx_strand_id
1 'polypeptide(L)' 'MNLDEYGFVVWITGLPGSGKTTIARRLEAKLKEKGLKVEVFDGDEVRRNLSAGLGFS' A
#
# COMPACT_ATOMS: atom_id res chain seq x y z
N MET A 1 2.49 11.50 -24.05
CA MET A 1 3.15 11.10 -22.79
C MET A 1 2.78 9.65 -22.55
N ASN A 2 3.75 8.73 -22.58
CA ASN A 2 3.50 7.36 -22.13
C ASN A 2 3.30 7.39 -20.62
N LEU A 3 2.18 6.86 -20.14
CA LEU A 3 1.90 6.77 -18.71
C LEU A 3 2.78 5.73 -18.01
N ASP A 4 3.54 4.94 -18.78
CA ASP A 4 4.39 3.85 -18.29
C ASP A 4 5.65 4.31 -17.54
N GLU A 5 6.00 5.61 -17.60
CA GLU A 5 7.19 6.17 -16.95
C GLU A 5 6.95 6.75 -15.55
N TYR A 6 5.69 6.99 -15.14
CA TYR A 6 5.39 7.70 -13.88
C TYR A 6 4.68 6.79 -12.88
N GLY A 7 5.32 6.58 -11.73
CA GLY A 7 4.68 5.95 -10.57
C GLY A 7 3.63 6.87 -9.93
N PHE A 8 2.66 6.29 -9.23
CA PHE A 8 1.66 7.03 -8.47
C PHE A 8 1.41 6.37 -7.10
N VAL A 9 0.82 7.14 -6.19
CA VAL A 9 0.43 6.68 -4.85
C VAL A 9 -1.07 6.76 -4.70
N VAL A 10 -1.68 5.68 -4.19
CA VAL A 10 -3.09 5.66 -3.78
C VAL A 10 -3.15 5.67 -2.26
N TRP A 11 -3.61 6.78 -1.70
CA TRP A 11 -3.70 6.95 -0.25
C TRP A 11 -5.10 6.56 0.25
N ILE A 12 -5.22 5.40 0.88
CA ILE A 12 -6.50 4.88 1.40
C ILE A 12 -6.63 5.22 2.88
N THR A 13 -7.65 5.99 3.25
CA THR A 13 -7.94 6.38 4.65
C THR A 13 -9.36 5.97 5.05
N GLY A 14 -9.64 6.03 6.34
CA GLY A 14 -10.94 5.63 6.91
C GLY A 14 -10.81 5.06 8.31
N LEU A 15 -11.95 4.94 8.99
CA LEU A 15 -12.06 4.44 10.36
C LEU A 15 -11.48 3.01 10.52
N PRO A 16 -11.03 2.60 11.72
CA PRO A 16 -10.71 1.19 12.00
C PRO A 16 -11.87 0.28 11.61
N GLY A 17 -11.58 -0.85 10.97
CA GLY A 17 -12.62 -1.77 10.47
C GLY A 17 -13.34 -1.35 9.19
N SER A 18 -13.07 -0.16 8.61
CA SER A 18 -13.73 0.31 7.37
C SER A 18 -13.33 -0.42 6.08
N GLY A 19 -12.51 -1.48 6.17
CA GLY A 19 -12.10 -2.29 5.01
C GLY A 19 -10.95 -1.73 4.16
N LYS A 20 -10.15 -0.78 4.67
CA LYS A 20 -9.00 -0.19 3.96
C LYS A 20 -8.05 -1.25 3.38
N THR A 21 -7.59 -2.18 4.22
CA THR A 21 -6.69 -3.27 3.82
C THR A 21 -7.34 -4.18 2.77
N THR A 22 -8.65 -4.46 2.90
CA THR A 22 -9.41 -5.25 1.92
C THR A 22 -9.41 -4.60 0.55
N ILE A 23 -9.65 -3.29 0.47
CA ILE A 23 -9.62 -2.55 -0.79
C ILE A 23 -8.21 -2.46 -1.35
N ALA A 24 -7.20 -2.18 -0.50
CA ALA A 24 -5.80 -2.10 -0.91
C ALA A 24 -5.32 -3.40 -1.58
N ARG A 25 -5.59 -4.57 -0.98
CA ARG A 25 -5.19 -5.87 -1.52
C ARG A 25 -5.92 -6.23 -2.81
N ARG A 26 -7.21 -5.88 -2.92
CA ARG A 26 -7.97 -6.07 -4.19
C ARG A 26 -7.45 -5.17 -5.31
N LEU A 27 -7.09 -3.92 -4.99
CA LEU A 27 -6.49 -3.01 -5.96
C LEU A 27 -5.11 -3.51 -6.40
N GLU A 28 -4.28 -3.95 -5.47
CA GLU A 28 -2.97 -4.56 -5.75
C GLU A 28 -3.09 -5.72 -6.75
N ALA A 29 -4.00 -6.68 -6.51
CA ALA A 29 -4.23 -7.81 -7.40
C ALA A 29 -4.61 -7.35 -8.81
N LYS A 30 -5.59 -6.43 -8.94
CA LYS A 30 -6.06 -5.90 -10.23
C LYS A 30 -4.98 -5.15 -11.02
N LEU A 31 -4.09 -4.43 -10.33
CA LEU A 31 -3.01 -3.70 -10.98
C LEU A 31 -1.87 -4.65 -11.39
N LYS A 32 -1.56 -5.66 -10.57
CA LYS A 32 -0.61 -6.73 -10.92
C LYS A 32 -1.09 -7.55 -12.13
N GLU A 33 -2.37 -7.86 -12.22
CA GLU A 33 -2.99 -8.49 -13.39
C GLU A 33 -2.81 -7.67 -14.69
N LYS A 34 -2.67 -6.34 -14.58
CA LYS A 34 -2.38 -5.43 -15.69
C LYS A 34 -0.89 -5.29 -15.98
N GLY A 35 -0.02 -6.04 -15.32
CA GLY A 35 1.44 -5.98 -15.48
C GLY A 35 2.12 -4.82 -14.76
N LEU A 36 1.41 -4.09 -13.89
CA LEU A 36 1.99 -2.98 -13.14
C LEU A 36 2.76 -3.47 -11.90
N LYS A 37 3.89 -2.83 -11.62
CA LYS A 37 4.62 -3.01 -10.35
C LYS A 37 3.86 -2.29 -9.24
N VAL A 38 3.39 -3.03 -8.25
CA VAL A 38 2.60 -2.50 -7.14
C VAL A 38 3.09 -3.07 -5.82
N GLU A 39 3.17 -2.18 -4.83
CA GLU A 39 3.49 -2.49 -3.44
C GLU A 39 2.43 -1.87 -2.54
N VAL A 40 2.01 -2.61 -1.50
CA VAL A 40 1.05 -2.15 -0.50
C VAL A 40 1.80 -1.85 0.78
N PHE A 41 1.82 -0.57 1.16
CA PHE A 41 2.34 -0.11 2.44
C PHE A 41 1.23 -0.06 3.47
N ASP A 42 1.06 -1.14 4.25
CA ASP A 42 0.15 -1.14 5.40
C ASP A 42 0.86 -0.53 6.62
N GLY A 43 0.28 0.53 7.19
CA GLY A 43 0.86 1.25 8.32
C GLY A 43 1.09 0.37 9.56
N ASP A 44 0.30 -0.68 9.75
CA ASP A 44 0.49 -1.62 10.86
C ASP A 44 1.65 -2.60 10.60
N GLU A 45 1.93 -2.90 9.33
CA GLU A 45 3.06 -3.73 8.89
C GLU A 45 4.36 -2.93 8.88
N VAL A 46 4.31 -1.68 8.41
CA VAL A 46 5.44 -0.74 8.47
C VAL A 46 5.80 -0.44 9.92
N ARG A 47 4.85 -0.21 10.84
CA ARG A 47 5.18 -0.01 12.26
C ARG A 47 5.84 -1.25 12.86
N ARG A 48 5.40 -2.47 12.52
CA ARG A 48 6.06 -3.67 13.07
C ARG A 48 7.49 -3.85 12.56
N ASN A 49 7.75 -3.54 11.29
CA ASN A 49 9.03 -3.83 10.64
C ASN A 49 10.03 -2.67 10.69
N LEU A 50 9.59 -1.40 10.62
CA LEU A 50 10.47 -0.23 10.73
C LEU A 50 10.68 0.24 12.17
N SER A 51 9.68 0.17 13.06
CA SER A 51 9.85 0.70 14.44
C SER A 51 10.83 -0.11 15.28
N ALA A 52 10.99 -1.41 14.99
CA ALA A 52 11.98 -2.25 15.64
C ALA A 52 13.42 -1.77 15.39
N GLY A 53 13.67 -1.09 14.25
CA GLY A 53 14.97 -0.49 13.93
C GLY A 53 15.08 1.00 14.24
N LEU A 54 13.99 1.67 14.62
CA LEU A 54 13.95 3.12 14.84
C LEU A 54 13.87 3.52 16.32
N GLY A 55 13.87 2.58 17.26
CA GLY A 55 14.08 2.85 18.68
C GLY A 55 12.94 3.59 19.39
N PHE A 56 11.74 3.62 18.83
CA PHE A 56 10.54 4.12 19.52
C PHE A 56 9.90 2.96 20.30
N SER A 57 10.51 2.64 21.45
CA SER A 57 9.90 1.83 22.51
C SER A 57 9.19 2.74 23.51
#